data_AF-A0A821YGC7-F1
#
_entry.id   AF-A0A821YGC7-F1
#
_cell.length_a   1.000
_cell.length_b   1.000
_cell.length_c   1.000
_cell.angle_alpha   90.00
_cell.angle_beta   90.00
_cell.angle_gamma   90.00
#
_symmetry.space_group_name_H-M   'P 1'
#
loop_
_entity.id
_entity.type
_entity.pdbx_description
1 polymer ?
#
loop_
_entity_poly.entity_id
_entity_poly.type
_entity_poly.pdbx_seq_one_letter_code
_entity_poly.pdbx_strand_id
1 'polypeptide(L)' 'IYLYDIGQKSDGSGSTLEIRKIPVEFNTISKLNEHFSKFGTVTNVQIAFDGSADSALIAY' A
#
# COMPACT_ATOMS: atom_id res chain seq x y z
N ILE A 1 -10.53 -27.56 -16.49
CA ILE A 1 -9.32 -26.80 -16.87
C ILE A 1 -9.61 -25.35 -16.54
N TYR A 2 -9.27 -24.92 -15.33
CA TYR A 2 -9.16 -23.51 -14.98
C TYR A 2 -7.81 -23.37 -14.30
N LEU A 3 -6.84 -22.91 -15.08
CA LEU A 3 -5.53 -22.52 -14.57
C LEU A 3 -5.70 -21.11 -14.02
N TYR A 4 -5.81 -20.98 -12.70
CA TYR A 4 -5.46 -19.73 -12.02
C TYR A 4 -4.01 -19.86 -11.61
N ASP A 5 -3.11 -19.35 -12.43
CA ASP A 5 -1.82 -18.90 -11.93
C ASP A 5 -1.74 -17.41 -12.18
N ILE A 6 -1.66 -16.62 -11.11
CA ILE A 6 -0.83 -15.41 -11.09
C ILE A 6 -0.36 -15.25 -9.65
N GLY A 7 0.83 -15.76 -9.38
CA GLY A 7 1.42 -15.82 -8.05
C GLY A 7 1.42 -14.48 -7.31
N GLN A 8 1.01 -14.52 -6.04
CA GLN A 8 1.57 -13.61 -5.06
C GLN A 8 2.96 -14.14 -4.74
N LYS A 9 3.96 -13.63 -5.46
CA LYS A 9 5.38 -13.83 -5.12
C LYS A 9 5.52 -13.55 -3.63
N SER A 10 5.83 -14.59 -2.86
CA SER A 10 6.41 -14.46 -1.53
C SER A 10 7.80 -13.86 -1.68
N ASP A 11 7.87 -12.56 -1.97
CA ASP A 11 9.12 -11.81 -1.84
C ASP A 11 9.22 -11.37 -0.39
N GLY A 12 9.86 -12.21 0.42
CA GLY A 12 10.24 -11.89 1.80
C GLY A 12 11.34 -10.82 1.89
N SER A 13 11.22 -9.72 1.13
CA SER A 13 12.24 -8.66 1.08
C SER A 13 11.66 -7.27 0.77
N GLY A 14 10.36 -7.04 0.94
CA GLY A 14 9.77 -5.70 0.81
C GLY A 14 8.64 -5.54 1.81
N SER A 15 8.90 -4.82 2.91
CA SER A 15 7.90 -4.55 3.95
C SER A 15 6.80 -3.66 3.37
N THR A 16 5.77 -4.28 2.80
CA THR A 16 4.59 -3.60 2.27
C THR A 16 3.48 -3.61 3.31
N LEU A 17 2.92 -2.44 3.58
CA LEU A 17 1.86 -2.21 4.55
C LEU A 17 0.60 -1.74 3.83
N GLU A 18 -0.42 -2.58 3.90
CA GLU A 18 -1.76 -2.25 3.42
C GLU A 18 -2.55 -1.57 4.53
N ILE A 19 -3.17 -0.43 4.21
CA ILE A 19 -3.94 0.38 5.14
C ILE A 19 -5.35 0.51 4.57
N ARG A 20 -6.37 0.36 5.43
CA ARG A 20 -7.79 0.49 5.08
C ARG A 20 -8.49 1.47 6.01
N LYS A 21 -9.69 1.94 5.61
CA LYS A 21 -10.49 2.91 6.37
C LYS A 21 -9.77 4.25 6.60
N ILE A 22 -8.87 4.64 5.69
CA ILE A 22 -8.26 5.96 5.69
C ILE A 22 -9.34 6.95 5.22
N PRO A 23 -9.63 8.02 5.97
CA PRO A 23 -10.54 9.04 5.47
C PRO A 23 -9.94 9.63 4.19
N VAL A 24 -10.74 9.76 3.13
CA VAL A 24 -10.29 10.16 1.78
C VAL A 24 -9.45 11.44 1.74
N GLU A 25 -9.71 12.39 2.64
CA GLU A 25 -8.92 13.62 2.79
C GLU A 25 -7.49 13.39 3.30
N PHE A 26 -7.24 12.26 3.97
CA PHE A 26 -5.94 11.78 4.45
C PHE A 26 -5.33 10.71 3.55
N ASN A 27 -6.10 10.18 2.59
CA ASN A 27 -5.62 9.22 1.60
C ASN A 27 -4.93 9.93 0.43
N THR A 28 -3.87 10.67 0.74
CA THR A 28 -3.03 11.35 -0.26
C THR A 28 -1.59 10.93 -0.07
N ILE A 29 -0.84 10.83 -1.19
CA ILE A 29 0.57 10.44 -1.15
C ILE A 29 1.34 11.30 -0.16
N SER A 30 1.15 12.62 -0.16
CA SER A 30 1.87 13.53 0.73
C SER A 30 1.63 13.24 2.21
N LYS A 31 0.37 13.06 2.64
CA LYS A 31 0.03 12.81 4.05
C LYS A 31 0.48 11.43 4.52
N LEU A 32 0.28 10.41 3.68
CA LEU A 32 0.75 9.06 3.95
C LEU A 32 2.27 9.04 4.03
N ASN A 33 2.96 9.63 3.05
CA ASN A 33 4.41 9.69 3.03
C ASN A 33 4.94 10.41 4.28
N GLU A 34 4.41 11.58 4.64
CA GLU A 34 4.82 12.30 5.85
C GLU A 34 4.62 11.49 7.14
N HIS A 35 3.52 10.74 7.24
CA HIS A 35 3.24 9.89 8.39
C HIS A 35 4.16 8.67 8.45
N PHE A 36 4.28 7.93 7.34
CA PHE A 36 5.01 6.67 7.27
C PHE A 36 6.53 6.84 7.19
N SER A 37 7.01 7.99 6.72
CA SER A 37 8.43 8.38 6.75
C SER A 37 9.02 8.40 8.17
N LYS A 38 8.17 8.54 9.19
CA LYS A 38 8.59 8.50 10.60
C LYS A 38 8.97 7.10 11.08
N PHE A 39 8.46 6.07 10.40
CA PHE A 39 8.66 4.66 10.77
C PHE A 39 9.73 3.98 9.91
N GLY A 40 10.15 4.60 8.81
CA GLY A 40 11.16 4.09 7.89
C GLY A 40 11.17 4.87 6.58
N THR A 41 12.06 4.51 5.67
CA THR A 41 12.12 5.12 4.34
C THR A 41 10.99 4.58 3.49
N VAL A 42 10.01 5.42 3.15
CA VAL A 42 8.93 5.02 2.24
C VAL A 42 9.47 5.00 0.81
N THR A 43 9.45 3.83 0.18
CA THR A 43 9.91 3.62 -1.20
C THR A 43 8.76 3.71 -2.21
N ASN A 44 7.52 3.44 -1.77
CA ASN A 44 6.35 3.51 -2.61
C ASN A 44 5.08 3.87 -1.81
N VAL A 45 4.17 4.62 -2.43
CA VAL A 45 2.83 4.89 -1.91
C VAL A 45 1.83 4.75 -3.05
N GLN A 46 0.86 3.84 -2.90
CA GLN A 46 -0.25 3.68 -3.82
C GLN A 46 -1.55 4.02 -3.11
N ILE A 47 -2.33 4.90 -3.73
CA ILE A 47 -3.65 5.30 -3.24
C ILE A 47 -4.71 4.43 -3.92
N ALA A 48 -5.85 4.28 -3.27
CA ALA A 48 -6.99 3.53 -3.78
C ALA A 48 -6.67 2.07 -4.15
N PHE A 49 -5.89 1.40 -3.29
CA PHE A 49 -5.48 0.02 -3.50
C PHE A 49 -6.70 -0.91 -3.58
N ASP A 50 -6.72 -1.84 -4.54
CA ASP A 50 -7.88 -2.72 -4.78
C ASP A 50 -9.20 -1.94 -5.09
N GLY A 51 -9.07 -0.74 -5.68
CA GLY A 51 -10.20 0.07 -6.13
C GLY A 51 -10.97 0.79 -5.02
N SER A 52 -10.48 0.75 -3.78
CA SER A 52 -11.16 1.32 -2.62
C SER A 52 -10.58 2.68 -2.26
N ALA A 53 -11.34 3.76 -2.38
CA ALA A 53 -10.81 5.12 -2.13
C ALA A 53 -10.35 5.37 -0.67
N ASP A 54 -10.66 4.47 0.26
CA ASP A 54 -10.24 4.47 1.66
C ASP A 54 -9.05 3.55 1.97
N SER A 55 -8.45 2.94 0.94
CA SER A 55 -7.28 2.06 1.07
C SER A 55 -6.01 2.68 0.46
N ALA A 56 -4.87 2.25 0.98
CA ALA A 56 -3.56 2.59 0.46
C ALA A 56 -2.57 1.45 0.69
N LEU A 57 -1.55 1.40 -0.16
CA LEU A 57 -0.42 0.48 -0.03
C LEU A 57 0.86 1.30 0.15
N ILE A 58 1.60 1.03 1.21
CA ILE A 58 2.90 1.63 1.50
C ILE A 58 3.97 0.56 1.32
N ALA A 59 5.05 0.87 0.62
CA ALA A 59 6.25 0.05 0.64
C ALA A 59 7.36 0.81 1.35
N TYR A 60 8.08 0.10 2.22
CA TYR A 60 9.35 0.54 2.79
C TYR A 60 10.55 0.07 1.96
#